data_AF-A0A5K1HEB0-F1
#
_entry.id   AF-A0A5K1HEB0-F1
#
_cell.length_a   1.000
_cell.length_b   1.000
_cell.length_c   1.000
_cell.angle_alpha   90.00
_cell.angle_beta   90.00
_cell.angle_gamma   90.00
#
_symmetry.space_group_name_H-M   'P 1'
#
loop_
_entity.id
_entity.type
_entity.pdbx_description
1 polymer ?
#
loop_
_entity_poly.entity_id
_entity_poly.type
_entity_poly.pdbx_seq_one_letter_code
_entity_poly.pdbx_strand_id
1 'polypeptide(L)'
;LREAIVLPITHKEKFKNIGIRPPKGCLMFGPPGTGKTMMARACAGQTKATFLKLAGSNLVQMYIGDGPKMVRDAFALAKEKAPTIIFIDEIDAIGTKRFDND
;
A
#
# COMPACT_ATOMS: atom_id res chain seq x y z
N LEU A 1 3.75 -5.37 11.14
CA LEU A 1 2.46 -5.12 10.43
C LEU A 1 1.34 -4.70 11.36
N ARG A 2 0.98 -5.50 12.37
CA ARG A 2 -0.08 -5.14 13.33
C ARG A 2 0.17 -3.78 14.01
N GLU A 3 1.40 -3.52 14.45
CA GLU A 3 1.74 -2.23 15.06
C GLU A 3 1.75 -1.06 14.09
N ALA A 4 2.14 -1.30 12.85
CA ALA A 4 2.24 -0.27 11.84
C ALA A 4 0.90 0.09 11.19
N ILE A 5 -0.05 -0.86 11.14
CA ILE A 5 -1.32 -0.71 10.42
C ILE A 5 -2.51 -0.80 11.38
N VAL A 6 -2.60 -1.86 12.17
CA VAL A 6 -3.78 -2.14 13.02
C VAL A 6 -3.83 -1.16 14.20
N LEU A 7 -2.73 -1.01 14.94
CA LEU A 7 -2.65 -0.11 16.09
C LEU A 7 -3.02 1.35 15.80
N PRO A 8 -2.53 1.99 14.71
CA PRO A 8 -2.94 3.36 14.41
C PRO A 8 -4.36 3.49 13.89
N ILE A 9 -4.96 2.42 13.36
CA ILE A 9 -6.38 2.43 12.95
C ILE A 9 -7.28 2.26 14.19
N THR A 10 -6.95 1.32 15.08
CA THR A 10 -7.79 0.98 16.25
C THR A 10 -7.57 1.90 17.46
N HIS A 11 -6.34 2.40 17.68
CA HIS A 11 -5.96 3.14 18.90
C HIS A 11 -5.28 4.47 18.57
N LYS A 12 -5.96 5.36 17.83
CA LYS A 12 -5.44 6.70 17.47
C LYS A 12 -5.07 7.55 18.69
N GLU A 13 -5.81 7.42 19.79
CA GLU A 13 -5.59 8.23 21.00
C GLU A 13 -4.23 7.96 21.66
N LYS A 14 -3.74 6.71 21.64
CA LYS A 14 -2.43 6.37 22.18
C LYS A 14 -1.31 7.12 21.46
N PHE A 15 -1.38 7.20 20.13
CA PHE A 15 -0.41 7.96 19.34
C PHE A 15 -0.50 9.47 19.59
N LYS A 16 -1.72 9.99 19.80
CA LYS A 16 -1.93 11.41 20.11
C LYS A 16 -1.38 11.79 21.49
N ASN A 17 -1.56 10.92 22.49
CA ASN A 17 -1.09 11.15 23.86
C ASN A 17 0.44 11.06 23.99
N ILE A 18 1.07 10.17 23.24
CA ILE A 18 2.54 10.03 23.22
C ILE A 18 3.18 11.11 22.31
N GLY A 19 2.39 11.79 21.47
CA GLY A 19 2.89 12.81 20.55
C GLY A 19 3.67 12.25 19.35
N ILE A 20 3.58 10.94 19.10
CA ILE A 20 4.30 10.27 18.01
C ILE A 20 3.38 10.12 16.81
N ARG A 21 3.88 10.45 15.62
CA ARG A 21 3.16 10.22 14.38
C ARG A 21 3.21 8.73 14.03
N PRO A 22 2.07 8.08 13.73
CA PRO A 22 2.09 6.68 13.35
C PRO A 22 2.85 6.50 12.02
N PRO A 23 3.48 5.33 11.82
CA PRO A 23 4.15 5.02 10.57
C PRO A 23 3.15 5.08 9.41
N LYS A 24 3.53 5.77 8.32
CA LYS A 24 2.64 6.01 7.17
C LYS A 24 2.63 4.87 6.13
N GLY A 25 3.54 3.91 6.26
CA GLY A 25 3.69 2.82 5.31
C GLY A 25 4.55 1.70 5.87
N CYS A 26 4.44 0.53 5.25
CA CYS A 26 5.23 -0.65 5.57
C CYS A 26 5.68 -1.29 4.25
N LEU A 27 6.97 -1.56 4.12
CA LEU A 27 7.52 -2.31 2.99
C LEU A 27 7.72 -3.76 3.43
N MET A 28 7.14 -4.69 2.67
CA MET A 28 7.34 -6.12 2.89
C MET A 28 8.25 -6.67 1.80
N PHE A 29 9.47 -7.05 2.16
CA PHE A 29 10.43 -7.66 1.23
C PHE A 29 10.79 -9.09 1.67
N GLY A 30 11.23 -9.91 0.71
CA GLY A 30 11.79 -11.24 0.97
C GLY A 30 11.52 -12.22 -0.17
N PRO A 31 11.91 -13.49 -0.04
CA PRO A 31 11.72 -14.51 -1.08
C PRO A 31 10.24 -14.69 -1.48
N PRO A 32 9.95 -15.12 -2.73
CA PRO A 32 8.59 -15.52 -3.11
C PRO A 32 8.13 -16.70 -2.23
N GLY A 33 6.82 -16.80 -1.98
CA GLY A 33 6.24 -17.87 -1.17
C GLY A 33 6.21 -17.65 0.34
N THR A 34 6.77 -16.56 0.88
CA THR A 34 6.72 -16.26 2.34
C THR A 34 5.40 -15.63 2.80
N GLY A 35 4.34 -15.68 1.99
CA GLY A 35 3.00 -15.21 2.39
C GLY A 35 2.80 -13.69 2.54
N LYS A 36 3.65 -12.86 1.93
CA LYS A 36 3.55 -11.37 2.05
C LYS A 36 2.17 -10.84 1.66
N THR A 37 1.68 -11.24 0.49
CA THR A 37 0.35 -10.87 -0.03
C THR A 37 -0.78 -11.38 0.88
N MET A 38 -0.60 -12.56 1.48
CA MET A 38 -1.58 -13.15 2.41
C MET A 38 -1.64 -12.36 3.72
N MET A 39 -0.49 -11.98 4.28
CA MET A 39 -0.45 -11.13 5.49
C MET A 39 -1.09 -9.76 5.27
N ALA A 40 -0.88 -9.13 4.11
CA ALA A 40 -1.51 -7.86 3.79
C ALA A 40 -3.04 -7.97 3.76
N ARG A 41 -3.59 -9.01 3.13
CA ARG A 41 -5.04 -9.30 3.16
C ARG A 41 -5.55 -9.58 4.57
N ALA A 42 -4.82 -10.38 5.35
CA ALA A 42 -5.20 -10.70 6.72
C ALA A 42 -5.27 -9.44 7.60
N CYS A 43 -4.30 -8.53 7.46
CA CYS A 43 -4.31 -7.25 8.17
C CYS A 43 -5.52 -6.40 7.78
N ALA A 44 -5.84 -6.32 6.48
CA ALA A 44 -6.98 -5.54 6.02
C ALA A 44 -8.31 -6.08 6.56
N GLY A 45 -8.51 -7.40 6.51
CA GLY A 45 -9.67 -8.07 7.10
C GLY A 45 -9.81 -7.81 8.60
N GLN A 46 -8.70 -7.82 9.33
CA GLN A 46 -8.70 -7.57 10.77
C GLN A 46 -9.06 -6.12 11.13
N THR A 47 -8.67 -5.14 10.30
CA THR A 47 -8.97 -3.72 10.51
C THR A 47 -10.34 -3.27 10.03
N LYS A 48 -11.08 -4.12 9.28
CA LYS A 48 -12.30 -3.74 8.54
C LYS A 48 -12.11 -2.47 7.68
N ALA A 49 -10.87 -2.20 7.25
CA ALA A 49 -10.55 -1.07 6.40
C ALA A 49 -10.75 -1.45 4.93
N THR A 50 -11.04 -0.47 4.09
CA THR A 50 -11.10 -0.67 2.64
C THR A 50 -9.74 -1.16 2.15
N PHE A 51 -9.68 -2.29 1.44
CA PHE A 51 -8.44 -2.81 0.88
C PHE A 51 -8.39 -2.56 -0.62
N LEU A 52 -7.47 -1.69 -1.05
CA LEU A 52 -7.21 -1.44 -2.46
C LEU A 52 -5.94 -2.18 -2.87
N LYS A 53 -6.07 -3.22 -3.69
CA LYS A 53 -4.93 -3.93 -4.28
C LYS A 53 -4.59 -3.31 -5.64
N LEU A 54 -3.37 -2.81 -5.78
CA LEU A 54 -2.74 -2.43 -7.04
C LEU A 54 -1.63 -3.43 -7.34
N ALA A 55 -1.71 -4.13 -8.46
CA ALA A 55 -0.59 -4.94 -8.94
C ALA A 55 0.38 -4.04 -9.71
N GLY A 56 1.69 -4.20 -9.51
CA GLY A 56 2.69 -3.39 -10.19
C GLY A 56 2.60 -3.49 -11.71
N SER A 57 2.29 -4.68 -12.21
CA SER A 57 1.98 -4.96 -13.61
C SER A 57 0.80 -4.14 -14.16
N ASN A 58 -0.22 -3.81 -13.36
CA ASN A 58 -1.35 -2.98 -13.82
C ASN A 58 -0.96 -1.51 -14.07
N LEU A 59 0.13 -1.05 -13.46
CA LEU A 59 0.63 0.33 -13.62
C LEU A 59 1.47 0.48 -14.89
N VAL A 60 1.99 -0.62 -15.44
CA VAL A 60 2.70 -0.67 -16.71
C VAL A 60 1.70 -1.01 -17.81
N GLN A 61 0.89 -0.04 -18.22
CA GLN A 61 0.00 -0.20 -19.37
C GLN A 61 0.74 0.12 -20.68
N MET A 62 0.33 -0.51 -21.79
CA MET A 62 0.84 -0.19 -23.13
C MET A 62 0.63 1.29 -23.51
N TYR A 63 -0.33 1.97 -22.87
CA TYR A 63 -0.63 3.38 -23.08
C TYR A 63 0.14 4.26 -22.08
N ILE A 64 1.02 5.10 -22.63
CA ILE A 64 1.78 6.12 -21.88
C ILE A 64 0.77 7.10 -21.25
N GLY A 65 0.70 7.14 -19.92
CA GLY A 65 -0.10 8.11 -19.16
C GLY A 65 -1.26 7.52 -18.35
N ASP A 66 -1.74 6.32 -18.68
CA ASP A 66 -2.85 5.68 -17.95
C ASP A 66 -2.42 5.12 -16.59
N GLY A 67 -1.18 4.64 -16.47
CA GLY A 67 -0.62 4.18 -15.19
C GLY A 67 -0.67 5.26 -14.09
N PRO A 68 -0.07 6.45 -14.29
CA PRO A 68 -0.12 7.55 -13.33
C PRO A 68 -1.53 8.06 -13.00
N LYS A 69 -2.46 7.99 -13.96
CA LYS A 69 -3.86 8.35 -13.76
C LYS A 69 -4.55 7.36 -12.82
N MET A 70 -4.36 6.06 -13.05
CA MET A 70 -4.90 5.00 -12.20
C MET A 70 -4.39 5.10 -10.75
N VAL A 71 -3.11 5.43 -10.55
CA VAL A 71 -2.57 5.69 -9.21
C VAL A 71 -3.29 6.87 -8.56
N ARG A 72 -3.40 8.00 -9.26
CA ARG A 72 -4.08 9.19 -8.74
C ARG A 72 -5.53 8.90 -8.35
N ASP A 73 -6.26 8.19 -9.20
CA ASP A 73 -7.66 7.83 -8.95
C ASP A 73 -7.78 6.87 -7.76
N ALA A 74 -6.87 5.90 -7.62
CA ALA A 74 -6.84 5.00 -6.46
C ALA A 74 -6.57 5.75 -5.15
N PHE A 75 -5.66 6.74 -5.14
CA PHE A 75 -5.41 7.57 -3.97
C PHE A 75 -6.59 8.51 -3.65
N ALA A 76 -7.26 9.06 -4.67
CA ALA A 76 -8.46 9.86 -4.50
C ALA A 76 -9.58 9.04 -3.84
N LEU A 77 -9.84 7.84 -4.37
CA LEU A 77 -10.82 6.89 -3.81
C LEU A 77 -10.45 6.46 -2.39
N ALA A 78 -9.16 6.24 -2.11
CA ALA A 78 -8.70 5.87 -0.78
C ALA A 78 -8.95 6.96 0.26
N LYS A 79 -8.83 8.24 -0.16
CA LYS A 79 -9.09 9.41 0.68
C LYS A 79 -10.58 9.57 0.98
N GLU A 80 -11.44 9.28 0.01
CA GLU A 80 -12.90 9.28 0.17
C GLU A 80 -13.39 8.13 1.07
N LYS A 81 -12.84 6.93 0.89
CA LYS A 81 -13.22 5.71 1.63
C LYS A 81 -12.43 5.46 2.92
N ALA A 82 -11.81 6.50 3.49
CA ALA A 82 -10.98 6.36 4.68
C ALA A 82 -11.78 5.78 5.86
N PRO A 83 -11.25 4.77 6.61
CA PRO A 83 -9.89 4.22 6.55
C PRO A 83 -9.67 3.20 5.42
N THR A 84 -8.61 3.41 4.63
CA THR A 84 -8.23 2.57 3.48
C THR A 84 -6.77 2.12 3.59
N ILE A 85 -6.48 0.88 3.20
CA ILE A 85 -5.15 0.32 3.03
C ILE A 85 -4.91 0.11 1.54
N ILE A 86 -3.90 0.79 0.99
CA ILE A 86 -3.43 0.58 -0.38
C ILE A 86 -2.27 -0.42 -0.33
N PHE A 87 -2.44 -1.56 -1.01
CA PHE A 87 -1.42 -2.58 -1.15
C PHE A 87 -0.92 -2.60 -2.58
N ILE A 88 0.40 -2.39 -2.74
CA ILE A 88 1.08 -2.47 -4.02
C ILE A 88 1.86 -3.79 -4.05
N ASP A 89 1.39 -4.73 -4.87
CA ASP A 89 2.06 -6.01 -5.11
C ASP A 89 3.10 -5.83 -6.22
N GLU A 90 4.22 -6.57 -6.17
CA GLU A 90 5.23 -6.58 -7.25
C GLU A 90 5.73 -5.18 -7.65
N ILE A 91 5.97 -4.31 -6.66
CA ILE A 91 6.49 -2.95 -6.92
C ILE A 91 7.88 -2.97 -7.58
N ASP A 92 8.63 -4.05 -7.39
CA ASP A 92 9.90 -4.32 -8.05
C ASP A 92 9.76 -4.40 -9.58
N ALA A 93 8.62 -4.84 -10.11
CA ALA A 93 8.35 -4.84 -11.55
C ALA A 93 8.27 -3.43 -12.17
N ILE A 94 7.92 -2.42 -11.37
CA ILE A 94 7.90 -1.00 -11.79
C ILE A 94 9.21 -0.29 -11.42
N GLY A 95 9.83 -0.73 -10.32
CA GLY A 95 10.99 -0.10 -9.71
C GLY A 95 12.32 -0.44 -10.37
N THR A 96 12.34 -1.26 -11.42
CA THR A 96 13.54 -1.46 -12.25
C THR A 96 14.01 -0.09 -12.73
N LYS A 97 15.25 0.28 -12.36
CA LYS A 97 15.89 1.52 -12.79
C LYS A 97 15.60 1.74 -14.28
N ARG A 98 15.08 2.91 -14.65
CA ARG A 98 15.10 3.34 -16.05
C ARG A 98 16.53 3.16 -16.52
N PHE A 99 16.75 2.27 -17.49
CA PHE A 99 17.95 2.34 -18.29
C PHE A 99 17.87 3.71 -18.97
N ASP A 100 18.63 4.68 -18.46
CA ASP A 100 19.13 5.76 -19.30
C ASP A 100 19.95 5.05 -20.38
N ASN A 101 19.31 4.81 -21.52
CA ASN A 101 20.03 4.61 -22.77
C ASN A 101 20.54 5.99 -23.17
N ASP A 102 21.79 6.27 -22.81
CA ASP A 102 22.68 7.12 -23.59
C ASP A 102 22.95 6.42 -24.93
#